data_AF-A0A023BNR8-F1
#
_entry.id   AF-A0A023BNR8-F1
#
_cell.length_a   1.000
_cell.length_b   1.000
_cell.length_c   1.000
_cell.angle_alpha   90.00
_cell.angle_beta   90.00
_cell.angle_gamma   90.00
#
_symmetry.space_group_name_H-M   'P 1'
#
loop_
_entity.id
_entity.type
_entity.pdbx_description
1 polymer ?
#
loop_
_entity_poly.entity_id
_entity_poly.type
_entity_poly.pdbx_seq_one_letter_code
_entity_poly.pdbx_strand_id
1 'polypeptide(L)'
;MKKIIFLLFIMTVIISCEKGDVNSIEQETNIESTVESKTNRFSFKDWNEFNDLYTKFSKLSMEELEINSFFSFDRDLEVSPAIQGILNDDSEFELGGKIIWFTNGKFYELDEGEITVQKSSIENLKEVGSVSYTRINPKGETTNNVSDIGAVKRVVVDNQYEFRKQRYVENCGSGNTQGPSPRAFKYVHEVYAEHLNTGGPFEVHSYRIFLRVKLEYNRKRRKWRLSGERREISINLTNNSFLRNHNGPVSSHPSDVNNRSVVFSSACATHQTILLNSVTAPGEIAGAHWDINVNGTITEKMYGDVERNRWRDRINW
;
A
#
# COMPACT_ATOMS: atom_id res chain seq x y z
N MET A 1 4.63 -59.76 -48.11
CA MET A 1 6.10 -59.77 -47.90
C MET A 1 6.45 -58.45 -47.20
N LYS A 2 6.70 -58.44 -45.88
CA LYS A 2 8.06 -58.35 -45.25
C LYS A 2 8.87 -57.20 -45.88
N LYS A 3 9.32 -56.12 -45.21
CA LYS A 3 9.93 -55.95 -43.87
C LYS A 3 9.85 -54.46 -43.43
N ILE A 4 9.30 -54.16 -42.25
CA ILE A 4 9.92 -53.56 -41.02
C ILE A 4 11.41 -53.17 -41.10
N ILE A 5 11.76 -52.01 -40.47
CA ILE A 5 12.93 -51.66 -39.60
C ILE A 5 13.22 -50.15 -39.81
N PHE A 6 12.84 -49.21 -38.93
CA PHE A 6 13.39 -48.83 -37.60
C PHE A 6 14.89 -48.45 -37.61
N LEU A 7 15.22 -47.16 -37.49
CA LEU A 7 16.47 -46.75 -36.82
C LEU A 7 16.43 -45.29 -36.34
N LEU A 8 16.44 -45.19 -35.02
CA LEU A 8 16.74 -44.06 -34.16
C LEU A 8 18.26 -43.88 -34.11
N PHE A 9 18.79 -42.67 -34.20
CA PHE A 9 20.06 -42.36 -33.52
C PHE A 9 20.11 -40.89 -33.10
N ILE A 10 20.13 -40.71 -31.77
CA ILE A 10 20.50 -39.52 -31.03
C ILE A 10 22.02 -39.39 -31.08
N MET A 11 22.56 -38.20 -31.33
CA MET A 11 23.81 -37.78 -30.68
C MET A 11 23.94 -36.27 -30.70
N THR A 12 23.88 -35.72 -29.50
CA THR A 12 24.33 -34.39 -29.08
C THR A 12 25.80 -34.16 -29.41
N VAL A 13 26.14 -32.96 -29.88
CA VAL A 13 27.48 -32.39 -29.71
C VAL A 13 27.36 -31.02 -29.04
N ILE A 14 27.99 -30.96 -27.88
CA ILE A 14 28.23 -29.83 -27.00
C ILE A 14 29.41 -29.02 -27.57
N ILE A 15 29.24 -27.70 -27.71
CA ILE A 15 30.33 -26.71 -27.74
C ILE A 15 29.74 -25.49 -27.01
N SER A 16 29.91 -25.36 -25.68
CA SER A 16 31.07 -24.82 -24.96
C SER A 16 31.59 -23.48 -25.50
N CYS A 17 31.20 -22.41 -24.83
CA CYS A 17 31.95 -21.16 -24.68
C CYS A 17 31.61 -20.55 -23.31
N GLU A 18 32.39 -20.95 -22.30
CA GLU A 18 32.89 -20.00 -21.27
C GLU A 18 33.79 -18.97 -21.99
N LYS A 19 34.00 -17.73 -21.57
CA LYS A 19 33.55 -16.88 -20.46
C LYS A 19 33.99 -15.47 -20.86
N GLY A 20 33.23 -14.46 -20.46
CA GLY A 20 33.63 -13.05 -20.58
C GLY A 20 32.82 -12.25 -19.59
N ASP A 21 33.37 -12.11 -18.38
CA ASP A 21 32.76 -11.46 -17.22
C ASP A 21 32.33 -10.02 -17.52
N VAL A 22 31.07 -9.72 -17.23
CA VAL A 22 30.62 -8.38 -16.86
C VAL A 22 29.88 -8.52 -15.55
N ASN A 23 30.54 -8.10 -14.48
CA ASN A 23 29.99 -7.96 -13.14
C ASN A 23 28.72 -7.10 -13.18
N SER A 24 27.56 -7.75 -13.27
CA SER A 24 26.32 -7.22 -12.75
C SER A 24 26.14 -7.87 -11.39
N ILE A 25 26.36 -7.08 -10.34
CA ILE A 25 25.96 -7.44 -8.99
C ILE A 25 24.42 -7.42 -9.02
N GLU A 26 23.83 -8.52 -9.47
CA GLU A 26 22.48 -8.88 -9.06
C GLU A 26 22.60 -9.22 -7.58
N GLN A 27 22.30 -8.23 -6.73
CA GLN A 27 21.86 -8.50 -5.38
C GLN A 27 20.52 -9.23 -5.51
N GLU A 28 20.59 -10.55 -5.64
CA GLU A 28 19.53 -11.44 -5.18
C GLU A 28 19.27 -11.07 -3.72
N THR A 29 18.26 -10.24 -3.47
CA THR A 29 17.58 -10.23 -2.19
C THR A 29 16.88 -11.57 -2.06
N ASN A 30 17.64 -12.60 -1.68
CA ASN A 30 17.11 -13.77 -1.00
C ASN A 30 16.48 -13.26 0.28
N ILE A 31 15.18 -12.94 0.20
CA ILE A 31 14.34 -12.84 1.38
C ILE A 31 14.11 -14.29 1.80
N GLU A 32 15.07 -14.81 2.55
CA GLU A 32 14.86 -15.98 3.39
C GLU A 32 14.00 -15.51 4.57
N SER A 33 12.73 -15.20 4.30
CA SER A 33 11.74 -15.06 5.35
C SER A 33 11.27 -16.45 5.70
N THR A 34 11.91 -17.04 6.72
CA THR A 34 11.34 -18.12 7.51
C THR A 34 10.19 -17.57 8.36
N VAL A 35 9.19 -16.96 7.71
CA VAL A 35 7.87 -16.79 8.30
C VAL A 35 7.14 -18.06 7.90
N GLU A 36 7.26 -19.10 8.74
CA GLU A 36 6.40 -20.25 8.62
C GLU A 36 4.95 -19.76 8.78
N SER A 37 4.21 -19.63 7.68
CA SER A 37 2.75 -19.47 7.70
C SER A 37 2.09 -20.79 8.11
N LYS A 38 2.50 -21.36 9.25
CA LYS A 38 1.87 -22.55 9.82
C LYS A 38 0.49 -22.22 10.42
N THR A 39 0.09 -20.95 10.42
CA THR A 39 -1.21 -20.45 10.90
C THR A 39 -1.82 -19.50 9.88
N ASN A 40 -3.15 -19.39 9.82
CA ASN A 40 -3.91 -18.43 8.98
C ASN A 40 -3.73 -16.95 9.44
N ARG A 41 -2.60 -16.63 10.10
CA ARG A 41 -2.29 -15.33 10.74
C ARG A 41 -0.79 -15.12 10.74
N PHE A 42 -0.34 -13.87 10.63
CA PHE A 42 1.02 -13.53 11.02
C PHE A 42 1.14 -13.60 12.55
N SER A 43 2.29 -14.07 13.05
CA SER A 43 2.56 -14.19 14.48
C SER A 43 3.82 -13.40 14.81
N PHE A 44 3.74 -12.57 15.84
CA PHE A 44 4.80 -11.68 16.29
C PHE A 44 5.09 -11.94 17.76
N LYS A 45 6.35 -11.88 18.16
CA LYS A 45 6.75 -11.95 19.56
C LYS A 45 6.30 -10.71 20.33
N ASP A 46 6.46 -9.55 19.71
CA ASP A 46 6.19 -8.25 20.32
C ASP A 46 5.89 -7.18 19.24
N TRP A 47 5.55 -5.97 19.70
CA TRP A 47 5.20 -4.86 18.82
C TRP A 47 6.37 -4.35 17.98
N ASN A 48 7.62 -4.61 18.36
CA ASN A 48 8.76 -4.21 17.54
C ASN A 48 8.80 -5.08 16.28
N GLU A 49 8.63 -6.40 16.42
CA GLU A 49 8.57 -7.32 15.28
C GLU A 49 7.38 -6.99 14.34
N PHE A 50 6.22 -6.66 14.92
CA PHE A 50 5.08 -6.14 14.15
C PHE A 50 5.46 -4.87 13.37
N ASN A 51 6.08 -3.88 14.05
CA ASN A 51 6.46 -2.61 13.45
C ASN A 51 7.52 -2.77 12.35
N ASP A 52 8.43 -3.72 12.50
CA ASP A 52 9.44 -4.06 11.50
C ASP A 52 8.78 -4.61 10.23
N LEU A 53 7.86 -5.58 10.36
CA LEU A 53 7.14 -6.12 9.20
C LEU A 53 6.23 -5.06 8.56
N TYR A 54 5.51 -4.28 9.38
CA TYR A 54 4.70 -3.16 8.90
C TYR A 54 5.52 -2.14 8.12
N THR A 55 6.72 -1.81 8.59
CA THR A 55 7.66 -0.92 7.89
C THR A 55 8.16 -1.55 6.59
N LYS A 56 8.45 -2.84 6.58
CA LYS A 56 8.83 -3.58 5.36
C LYS A 56 7.69 -3.54 4.32
N PHE A 57 6.47 -3.90 4.72
CA PHE A 57 5.30 -3.91 3.84
C PHE A 57 4.94 -2.51 3.32
N SER A 58 5.15 -1.46 4.12
CA SER A 58 4.90 -0.07 3.70
C SER A 58 5.78 0.42 2.54
N LYS A 59 6.87 -0.31 2.24
CA LYS A 59 7.82 -0.01 1.17
C LYS A 59 7.59 -0.84 -0.10
N LEU A 60 6.75 -1.88 -0.03
CA LEU A 60 6.47 -2.77 -1.16
C LEU A 60 5.51 -2.10 -2.16
N SER A 61 5.61 -2.50 -3.43
CA SER A 61 4.55 -2.26 -4.41
C SER A 61 3.29 -3.03 -4.04
N MET A 62 2.14 -2.65 -4.62
CA MET A 62 0.88 -3.34 -4.31
C MET A 62 0.91 -4.79 -4.81
N GLU A 63 1.57 -5.05 -5.95
CA GLU A 63 1.74 -6.38 -6.51
C GLU A 63 2.66 -7.26 -5.64
N GLU A 64 3.78 -6.72 -5.15
CA GLU A 64 4.63 -7.45 -4.20
C GLU A 64 3.89 -7.72 -2.89
N LEU A 65 3.09 -6.76 -2.42
CA LEU A 65 2.33 -6.92 -1.19
C LEU A 65 1.25 -7.99 -1.32
N GLU A 66 0.54 -8.07 -2.45
CA GLU A 66 -0.44 -9.13 -2.75
C GLU A 66 0.20 -10.53 -2.73
N ILE A 67 1.45 -10.66 -3.17
CA ILE A 67 2.18 -11.95 -3.19
C ILE A 67 2.69 -12.35 -1.80
N ASN A 68 3.13 -11.39 -0.99
CA ASN A 68 3.88 -11.65 0.24
C ASN A 68 3.05 -11.49 1.53
N SER A 69 1.74 -11.25 1.43
CA SER A 69 0.90 -10.90 2.58
C SER A 69 -0.57 -11.29 2.39
N PHE A 70 -1.44 -10.94 3.34
CA PHE A 70 -2.90 -11.10 3.25
C PHE A 70 -3.61 -9.95 2.51
N PHE A 71 -2.85 -9.07 1.85
CA PHE A 71 -3.39 -7.93 1.14
C PHE A 71 -4.22 -8.37 -0.07
N SER A 72 -5.35 -7.69 -0.29
CA SER A 72 -6.19 -7.86 -1.47
C SER A 72 -6.84 -6.54 -1.85
N PHE A 73 -6.90 -6.25 -3.15
CA PHE A 73 -7.50 -5.02 -3.70
C PHE A 73 -9.00 -4.87 -3.38
N ASP A 74 -9.69 -5.95 -3.05
CA ASP A 74 -11.13 -5.95 -2.76
C ASP A 74 -11.45 -5.63 -1.29
N ARG A 75 -10.44 -5.55 -0.42
CA ARG A 75 -10.61 -5.22 1.00
C ARG A 75 -10.74 -3.71 1.20
N ASP A 76 -11.90 -3.28 1.65
CA ASP A 76 -12.22 -1.87 1.95
C ASP A 76 -12.01 -1.58 3.44
N LEU A 77 -10.75 -1.61 3.90
CA LEU A 77 -10.38 -1.17 5.25
C LEU A 77 -9.79 0.25 5.19
N GLU A 78 -10.21 1.12 6.10
CA GLU A 78 -9.69 2.50 6.24
C GLU A 78 -8.31 2.52 6.92
N VAL A 79 -7.35 1.77 6.38
CA VAL A 79 -5.95 1.71 6.81
C VAL A 79 -5.02 1.61 5.59
N SER A 80 -3.71 1.70 5.79
CA SER A 80 -2.74 1.51 4.73
C SER A 80 -2.75 0.06 4.22
N PRO A 81 -2.39 -0.16 2.94
CA PRO A 81 -2.20 -1.51 2.40
C PRO A 81 -1.27 -2.36 3.27
N ALA A 82 -0.23 -1.76 3.86
CA ALA A 82 0.71 -2.48 4.72
C ALA A 82 0.05 -3.08 5.97
N ILE A 83 -0.84 -2.36 6.63
CA ILE A 83 -1.65 -2.92 7.73
C ILE A 83 -2.59 -3.99 7.19
N GLN A 84 -3.28 -3.73 6.07
CA GLN A 84 -4.16 -4.73 5.45
C GLN A 84 -3.42 -6.03 5.11
N GLY A 85 -2.14 -5.94 4.71
CA GLY A 85 -1.29 -7.08 4.42
C GLY A 85 -0.96 -7.93 5.64
N ILE A 86 -0.89 -7.33 6.83
CA ILE A 86 -0.65 -8.07 8.08
C ILE A 86 -1.94 -8.76 8.58
N LEU A 87 -3.09 -8.11 8.38
CA LEU A 87 -4.36 -8.62 8.85
C LEU A 87 -4.87 -9.75 7.95
N ASN A 88 -5.22 -10.91 8.50
CA ASN A 88 -5.90 -11.95 7.73
C ASN A 88 -7.35 -11.55 7.33
N ASP A 89 -8.10 -12.46 6.71
CA ASP A 89 -9.49 -12.21 6.27
C ASP A 89 -10.44 -11.84 7.43
N ASP A 90 -10.20 -12.36 8.63
CA ASP A 90 -10.95 -12.05 9.85
C ASP A 90 -10.49 -10.75 10.55
N SER A 91 -9.53 -10.04 9.94
CA SER A 91 -8.85 -8.87 10.47
C SER A 91 -8.06 -9.15 11.74
N GLU A 92 -7.31 -10.25 11.76
CA GLU A 92 -6.56 -10.76 12.92
C GLU A 92 -5.08 -11.00 12.62
N PHE A 93 -4.28 -10.95 13.69
CA PHE A 93 -2.91 -11.45 13.75
C PHE A 93 -2.62 -11.99 15.17
N GLU A 94 -1.45 -12.56 15.40
CA GLU A 94 -1.01 -13.04 16.71
C GLU A 94 0.14 -12.19 17.27
N LEU A 95 0.10 -11.88 18.56
CA LEU A 95 1.11 -11.09 19.26
C LEU A 95 1.37 -11.70 20.64
N GLY A 96 2.59 -12.14 20.91
CA GLY A 96 2.96 -12.72 22.21
C GLY A 96 2.12 -13.93 22.60
N GLY A 97 1.63 -14.69 21.62
CA GLY A 97 0.74 -15.84 21.82
C GLY A 97 -0.75 -15.50 22.01
N LYS A 98 -1.13 -14.21 21.93
CA LYS A 98 -2.53 -13.76 21.96
C LYS A 98 -3.01 -13.42 20.57
N ILE A 99 -4.30 -13.62 20.29
CA ILE A 99 -4.90 -13.15 19.03
C ILE A 99 -5.26 -11.68 19.20
N ILE A 100 -4.82 -10.86 18.25
CA ILE A 100 -5.17 -9.45 18.17
C ILE A 100 -6.16 -9.26 17.03
N TRP A 101 -7.33 -8.70 17.35
CA TRP A 101 -8.39 -8.41 16.39
C TRP A 101 -8.46 -6.91 16.11
N PHE A 102 -8.44 -6.56 14.82
CA PHE A 102 -8.58 -5.20 14.35
C PHE A 102 -10.03 -4.90 13.95
N THR A 103 -10.62 -3.88 14.56
CA THR A 103 -11.94 -3.37 14.18
C THR A 103 -12.07 -1.91 14.54
N ASN A 104 -12.78 -1.14 13.72
CA ASN A 104 -13.05 0.29 13.95
C ASN A 104 -11.80 1.13 14.30
N GLY A 105 -10.66 0.84 13.66
CA GLY A 105 -9.41 1.58 13.89
C GLY A 105 -8.66 1.18 15.17
N LYS A 106 -9.07 0.12 15.87
CA LYS A 106 -8.50 -0.30 17.16
C LYS A 106 -8.09 -1.76 17.13
N PHE A 107 -7.06 -2.07 17.92
CA PHE A 107 -6.58 -3.42 18.17
C PHE A 107 -7.07 -3.89 19.53
N TYR A 108 -7.69 -5.06 19.57
CA TYR A 108 -8.21 -5.68 20.79
C TYR A 108 -7.55 -7.04 21.02
N GLU A 109 -7.11 -7.27 22.24
CA GLU A 109 -6.61 -8.58 22.68
C GLU A 109 -7.80 -9.53 22.89
N LEU A 110 -7.72 -10.71 22.27
CA LEU A 110 -8.67 -11.80 22.45
C LEU A 110 -8.03 -12.90 23.30
N ASP A 111 -8.82 -13.44 24.22
CA ASP A 111 -8.42 -14.59 25.03
C ASP A 111 -8.66 -15.91 24.31
N GLU A 112 -7.95 -16.96 24.75
CA GLU A 112 -8.19 -18.33 24.29
C GLU A 112 -9.62 -18.75 24.68
N GLY A 113 -10.46 -19.05 23.68
CA GLY A 113 -11.86 -19.41 23.90
C GLY A 113 -12.75 -19.15 22.68
N GLU A 114 -14.05 -19.02 22.90
CA GLU A 114 -15.02 -18.73 21.82
C GLU A 114 -14.86 -17.29 21.31
N ILE A 115 -13.94 -17.08 20.37
CA ILE A 115 -13.61 -15.79 19.73
C ILE A 115 -14.87 -15.07 19.24
N THR A 116 -15.82 -15.80 18.64
CA THR A 116 -17.06 -15.22 18.11
C THR A 116 -17.92 -14.55 19.18
N VAL A 117 -17.93 -15.10 20.40
CA VAL A 117 -18.66 -14.52 21.55
C VAL A 117 -17.92 -13.30 22.10
N GLN A 118 -16.59 -13.34 22.12
CA GLN A 118 -15.79 -12.18 22.54
C GLN A 118 -15.99 -10.98 21.60
N LYS A 119 -15.98 -11.22 20.29
CA LYS A 119 -16.20 -10.17 19.27
C LYS A 119 -17.59 -9.51 19.35
N SER A 120 -18.59 -10.18 19.92
CA SER A 120 -19.93 -9.59 20.10
C SER A 120 -20.04 -8.67 21.32
N SER A 121 -19.05 -8.67 22.21
CA SER A 121 -19.01 -7.88 23.45
C SER A 121 -17.74 -7.03 23.52
N ILE A 122 -17.50 -6.24 22.46
CA ILE A 122 -16.28 -5.46 22.22
C ILE A 122 -15.91 -4.52 23.39
N GLU A 123 -16.91 -4.00 24.09
CA GLU A 123 -16.76 -3.10 25.24
C GLU A 123 -16.01 -3.72 26.42
N ASN A 124 -15.93 -5.05 26.49
CA ASN A 124 -15.21 -5.79 27.53
C ASN A 124 -13.80 -6.18 27.10
N LEU A 125 -13.44 -5.97 25.84
CA LEU A 125 -12.13 -6.33 25.32
C LEU A 125 -11.08 -5.28 25.67
N LYS A 126 -9.87 -5.76 25.94
CA LYS A 126 -8.72 -4.90 26.22
C LYS A 126 -8.20 -4.30 24.92
N GLU A 127 -8.31 -3.00 24.78
CA GLU A 127 -7.66 -2.24 23.71
C GLU A 127 -6.14 -2.23 23.93
N VAL A 128 -5.38 -2.61 22.90
CA VAL A 128 -3.92 -2.74 22.94
C VAL A 128 -3.21 -1.89 21.88
N GLY A 129 -3.95 -1.02 21.21
CA GLY A 129 -3.41 -0.11 20.21
C GLY A 129 -4.48 0.40 19.26
N SER A 130 -4.09 1.28 18.36
CA SER A 130 -5.00 1.87 17.39
C SER A 130 -4.27 2.28 16.12
N VAL A 131 -4.99 2.27 15.00
CA VAL A 131 -4.58 2.90 13.74
C VAL A 131 -5.62 3.95 13.41
N SER A 132 -5.17 5.20 13.32
CA SER A 132 -5.97 6.26 12.72
C SER A 132 -5.46 6.55 11.32
N TYR A 133 -6.40 6.73 10.41
CA TYR A 133 -6.14 7.08 9.03
C TYR A 133 -6.81 8.42 8.77
N THR A 134 -6.04 9.38 8.26
CA THR A 134 -6.59 10.68 7.92
C THR A 134 -6.14 11.13 6.55
N ARG A 135 -7.09 11.26 5.63
CA ARG A 135 -6.82 11.86 4.31
C ARG A 135 -6.39 13.30 4.51
N ILE A 136 -5.19 13.62 4.04
CA ILE A 136 -4.70 14.98 4.16
C ILE A 136 -5.19 15.75 2.95
N ASN A 137 -5.63 16.96 3.23
CA ASN A 137 -5.86 17.90 2.19
C ASN A 137 -4.70 18.91 2.05
N PRO A 138 -4.36 19.31 0.81
CA PRO A 138 -3.34 20.34 0.56
C PRO A 138 -3.78 21.82 0.64
N LYS A 139 -5.04 22.15 0.93
CA LYS A 139 -5.63 23.53 0.82
C LYS A 139 -6.08 24.17 2.14
N GLY A 140 -5.74 23.62 3.30
CA GLY A 140 -5.63 24.48 4.49
C GLY A 140 -6.92 25.03 5.09
N GLU A 141 -8.10 24.45 4.85
CA GLU A 141 -9.25 24.90 5.63
C GLU A 141 -9.17 24.30 7.07
N THR A 142 -9.74 24.91 8.11
CA THR A 142 -9.70 24.39 9.52
C THR A 142 -11.07 23.92 10.01
N THR A 143 -11.27 22.62 10.28
CA THR A 143 -12.59 22.14 10.74
C THR A 143 -12.63 22.52 12.19
N ASN A 144 -13.14 23.73 12.45
CA ASN A 144 -13.45 24.15 13.80
C ASN A 144 -14.34 23.05 14.40
N ASN A 145 -13.84 22.41 15.47
CA ASN A 145 -14.52 21.44 16.34
C ASN A 145 -14.28 19.95 16.08
N VAL A 146 -13.03 19.47 16.09
CA VAL A 146 -12.71 18.14 16.67
C VAL A 146 -11.33 18.22 17.33
N SER A 147 -11.24 17.82 18.60
CA SER A 147 -10.03 17.75 19.42
C SER A 147 -9.18 16.49 19.15
N ASP A 148 -9.30 15.89 17.97
CA ASP A 148 -8.53 14.72 17.56
C ASP A 148 -7.54 15.15 16.48
N ILE A 149 -6.31 14.63 16.58
CA ILE A 149 -5.11 14.88 15.75
C ILE A 149 -5.51 15.36 14.34
N GLY A 150 -5.55 16.69 14.19
CA GLY A 150 -6.28 17.34 13.12
C GLY A 150 -5.54 17.29 11.79
N ALA A 151 -5.98 16.42 10.88
CA ALA A 151 -5.68 16.63 9.47
C ALA A 151 -6.30 17.94 8.98
N VAL A 152 -5.47 18.70 8.29
CA VAL A 152 -5.83 19.93 7.59
C VAL A 152 -6.58 19.58 6.29
N LYS A 153 -7.47 20.48 5.81
CA LYS A 153 -8.85 20.18 5.34
C LYS A 153 -9.20 20.51 3.87
N ARG A 154 -9.79 19.51 3.15
CA ARG A 154 -10.46 19.48 1.79
C ARG A 154 -9.77 19.22 0.42
N VAL A 155 -9.57 17.95 0.02
CA VAL A 155 -9.16 17.49 -1.33
C VAL A 155 -9.25 18.55 -2.44
N VAL A 156 -8.12 18.84 -3.10
CA VAL A 156 -8.17 19.56 -4.38
C VAL A 156 -8.97 18.69 -5.34
N VAL A 157 -10.16 19.15 -5.74
CA VAL A 157 -10.98 18.50 -6.78
C VAL A 157 -10.18 18.34 -8.09
N ASP A 158 -9.10 19.10 -8.24
CA ASP A 158 -8.18 19.11 -9.39
C ASP A 158 -7.18 17.94 -9.43
N ASN A 159 -7.00 17.15 -8.35
CA ASN A 159 -6.18 15.92 -8.39
C ASN A 159 -7.02 14.70 -8.83
N GLN A 160 -7.99 14.93 -9.70
CA GLN A 160 -8.84 13.90 -10.24
C GLN A 160 -9.10 14.17 -11.72
N TYR A 161 -9.06 13.13 -12.54
CA TYR A 161 -9.37 13.24 -13.96
C TYR A 161 -10.42 12.22 -14.34
N GLU A 162 -11.65 12.69 -14.58
CA GLU A 162 -12.75 11.86 -15.06
C GLU A 162 -12.69 11.69 -16.57
N PHE A 163 -12.85 10.44 -17.03
CA PHE A 163 -12.87 10.09 -18.44
C PHE A 163 -13.82 8.94 -18.73
N ARG A 164 -14.12 8.75 -20.01
CA ARG A 164 -14.84 7.58 -20.53
C ARG A 164 -13.91 6.76 -21.41
N LYS A 165 -13.66 5.53 -20.97
CA LYS A 165 -12.90 4.52 -21.71
C LYS A 165 -13.52 4.28 -23.09
N GLN A 166 -12.72 4.43 -24.14
CA GLN A 166 -13.14 4.20 -25.53
C GLN A 166 -12.74 2.81 -26.01
N ARG A 167 -11.57 2.34 -25.56
CA ARG A 167 -11.07 0.99 -25.81
C ARG A 167 -10.14 0.61 -24.67
N TYR A 168 -9.99 -0.68 -24.43
CA TYR A 168 -9.04 -1.19 -23.43
C TYR A 168 -8.64 -2.61 -23.76
N VAL A 169 -7.44 -2.98 -23.38
CA VAL A 169 -7.03 -4.38 -23.36
C VAL A 169 -6.72 -4.79 -21.94
N GLU A 170 -7.43 -5.81 -21.46
CA GLU A 170 -7.21 -6.41 -20.15
C GLU A 170 -5.75 -6.85 -19.96
N ASN A 171 -5.31 -6.89 -18.70
CA ASN A 171 -3.99 -7.38 -18.31
C ASN A 171 -2.87 -6.77 -19.15
N CYS A 172 -2.98 -5.46 -19.40
CA CYS A 172 -1.97 -4.63 -20.06
C CYS A 172 -1.54 -5.15 -21.43
N GLY A 173 -2.51 -5.67 -22.21
CA GLY A 173 -2.28 -6.10 -23.59
C GLY A 173 -2.34 -7.60 -23.83
N SER A 174 -2.43 -8.41 -22.77
CA SER A 174 -2.49 -9.88 -22.88
C SER A 174 -3.92 -10.45 -22.82
N GLY A 175 -4.90 -9.68 -22.36
CA GLY A 175 -6.28 -10.13 -22.18
C GLY A 175 -7.25 -9.68 -23.27
N ASN A 176 -8.55 -9.75 -22.97
CA ASN A 176 -9.57 -9.39 -23.94
C ASN A 176 -9.56 -7.89 -24.23
N THR A 177 -9.84 -7.54 -25.49
CA THR A 177 -10.14 -6.15 -25.83
C THR A 177 -11.59 -5.85 -25.47
N GLN A 178 -11.79 -4.88 -24.59
CA GLN A 178 -13.11 -4.34 -24.28
C GLN A 178 -13.38 -3.08 -25.10
N GLY A 179 -14.60 -2.97 -25.62
CA GLY A 179 -15.08 -1.78 -26.30
C GLY A 179 -15.34 -0.59 -25.36
N PRO A 180 -16.00 0.48 -25.85
CA PRO A 180 -16.32 1.64 -25.06
C PRO A 180 -17.13 1.26 -23.81
N SER A 181 -16.72 1.76 -22.66
CA SER A 181 -17.47 1.51 -21.42
C SER A 181 -18.58 2.56 -21.24
N PRO A 182 -19.81 2.17 -20.86
CA PRO A 182 -20.83 3.14 -20.47
C PRO A 182 -20.52 3.82 -19.13
N ARG A 183 -19.56 3.29 -18.36
CA ARG A 183 -19.17 3.79 -17.04
C ARG A 183 -18.14 4.91 -17.17
N ALA A 184 -18.25 5.88 -16.27
CA ALA A 184 -17.19 6.87 -16.07
C ALA A 184 -16.10 6.28 -15.18
N PHE A 185 -14.86 6.59 -15.52
CA PHE A 185 -13.66 6.28 -14.76
C PHE A 185 -13.03 7.58 -14.30
N LYS A 186 -12.26 7.51 -13.22
CA LYS A 186 -11.59 8.68 -12.68
C LYS A 186 -10.26 8.29 -12.07
N TYR A 187 -9.20 8.90 -12.55
CA TYR A 187 -7.90 8.87 -11.87
C TYR A 187 -7.95 9.75 -10.64
N VAL A 188 -7.29 9.34 -9.55
CA VAL A 188 -7.24 10.08 -8.29
C VAL A 188 -5.85 9.96 -7.68
N HIS A 189 -5.27 11.11 -7.35
CA HIS A 189 -4.05 11.20 -6.55
C HIS A 189 -4.38 11.81 -5.19
N GLU A 190 -4.02 11.13 -4.10
CA GLU A 190 -4.28 11.61 -2.74
C GLU A 190 -3.08 11.37 -1.81
N VAL A 191 -2.90 12.24 -0.82
CA VAL A 191 -2.00 12.00 0.31
C VAL A 191 -2.83 11.70 1.54
N TYR A 192 -2.37 10.76 2.36
CA TYR A 192 -2.98 10.51 3.65
C TYR A 192 -1.92 10.30 4.73
N ALA A 193 -2.27 10.69 5.95
CA ALA A 193 -1.55 10.35 7.15
C ALA A 193 -2.10 9.05 7.73
N GLU A 194 -1.21 8.25 8.27
CA GLU A 194 -1.55 7.13 9.15
C GLU A 194 -0.81 7.34 10.47
N HIS A 195 -1.52 7.20 11.58
CA HIS A 195 -0.91 7.18 12.90
C HIS A 195 -1.25 5.85 13.55
N LEU A 196 -0.21 5.03 13.71
CA LEU A 196 -0.27 3.78 14.45
C LEU A 196 0.22 4.03 15.86
N ASN A 197 -0.58 3.61 16.82
CA ASN A 197 -0.23 3.47 18.22
C ASN A 197 -0.18 1.98 18.55
N THR A 198 1.00 1.47 18.87
CA THR A 198 1.17 0.12 19.41
C THR A 198 1.23 0.19 20.93
N GLY A 199 0.40 -0.59 21.61
CA GLY A 199 0.40 -0.68 23.08
C GLY A 199 1.56 -1.52 23.63
N GLY A 200 1.45 -1.95 24.88
CA GLY A 200 2.50 -2.68 25.59
C GLY A 200 3.29 -1.78 26.56
N PRO A 201 4.28 -2.31 27.29
CA PRO A 201 4.95 -1.57 28.37
C PRO A 201 5.73 -0.33 27.88
N PHE A 202 6.02 -0.24 26.59
CA PHE A 202 6.60 0.93 25.94
C PHE A 202 5.78 1.25 24.69
N GLU A 203 4.91 2.24 24.80
CA GLU A 203 4.06 2.70 23.70
C GLU A 203 4.93 3.27 22.57
N VAL A 204 4.64 2.87 21.33
CA VAL A 204 5.34 3.39 20.16
C VAL A 204 4.31 3.99 19.21
N HIS A 205 4.50 5.27 18.92
CA HIS A 205 3.70 6.02 17.97
C HIS A 205 4.47 6.13 16.66
N SER A 206 3.87 5.60 15.60
CA SER A 206 4.36 5.72 14.23
C SER A 206 3.46 6.66 13.45
N TYR A 207 4.00 7.81 13.07
CA TYR A 207 3.36 8.79 12.19
C TYR A 207 3.87 8.57 10.77
N ARG A 208 3.00 8.36 9.79
CA ARG A 208 3.40 8.11 8.40
C ARG A 208 2.56 8.94 7.44
N ILE A 209 3.16 9.31 6.32
CA ILE A 209 2.45 9.90 5.19
C ILE A 209 2.68 9.09 3.93
N PHE A 210 1.61 8.89 3.19
CA PHE A 210 1.59 8.08 1.99
C PHE A 210 1.00 8.87 0.82
N LEU A 211 1.57 8.68 -0.37
CA LEU A 211 0.92 9.01 -1.63
C LEU A 211 0.14 7.78 -2.11
N ARG A 212 -1.11 7.97 -2.51
CA ARG A 212 -1.94 6.95 -3.16
C ARG A 212 -2.38 7.41 -4.53
N VAL A 213 -2.10 6.57 -5.53
CA VAL A 213 -2.46 6.74 -6.94
C VAL A 213 -3.45 5.65 -7.31
N LYS A 214 -4.70 6.03 -7.58
CA LYS A 214 -5.81 5.10 -7.77
C LYS A 214 -6.69 5.43 -8.95
N LEU A 215 -7.28 4.38 -9.50
CA LEU A 215 -8.37 4.48 -10.48
C LEU A 215 -9.67 4.10 -9.79
N GLU A 216 -10.70 4.90 -10.02
CA GLU A 216 -12.06 4.66 -9.56
C GLU A 216 -13.02 4.51 -10.75
N TYR A 217 -14.10 3.75 -10.58
CA TYR A 217 -15.17 3.64 -11.56
C TYR A 217 -16.55 3.86 -10.92
N ASN A 218 -17.49 4.34 -11.72
CA ASN A 218 -18.87 4.58 -11.29
C ASN A 218 -19.79 3.44 -11.78
N ARG A 219 -20.12 2.49 -10.88
CA ARG A 219 -20.87 1.26 -11.23
C ARG A 219 -22.36 1.53 -11.54
N LYS A 220 -23.03 2.41 -10.78
CA LYS A 220 -24.41 2.90 -10.98
C LYS A 220 -24.58 4.18 -10.15
N ARG A 221 -25.04 5.27 -10.79
CA ARG A 221 -25.39 6.61 -10.25
C ARG A 221 -25.10 6.83 -8.74
N ARG A 222 -23.85 7.23 -8.44
CA ARG A 222 -23.40 8.14 -7.32
C ARG A 222 -22.32 7.61 -6.37
N LYS A 223 -21.84 6.37 -6.46
CA LYS A 223 -20.69 5.91 -5.65
C LYS A 223 -19.51 5.50 -6.54
N TRP A 224 -18.40 6.22 -6.38
CA TRP A 224 -17.09 5.84 -6.90
C TRP A 224 -16.55 4.65 -6.10
N ARG A 225 -15.94 3.69 -6.79
CA ARG A 225 -15.29 2.51 -6.20
C ARG A 225 -13.93 2.34 -6.81
N LEU A 226 -12.97 1.80 -6.04
CA LEU A 226 -11.68 1.39 -6.58
C LEU A 226 -11.90 0.45 -7.77
N SER A 227 -11.15 0.71 -8.83
CA SER A 227 -11.14 -0.07 -10.06
C SER A 227 -9.91 -0.97 -10.04
N GLY A 228 -10.07 -2.30 -9.99
CA GLY A 228 -8.95 -3.26 -10.12
C GLY A 228 -8.35 -3.33 -11.53
N GLU A 229 -8.56 -2.31 -12.36
CA GLU A 229 -8.13 -2.31 -13.76
C GLU A 229 -6.65 -1.88 -13.83
N ARG A 230 -5.83 -2.73 -14.46
CA ARG A 230 -4.40 -2.46 -14.64
C ARG A 230 -4.15 -1.40 -15.71
N ARG A 231 -3.12 -0.57 -15.49
CA ARG A 231 -2.75 0.55 -16.36
C ARG A 231 -1.27 0.90 -16.26
N GLU A 232 -0.82 1.75 -17.16
CA GLU A 232 0.46 2.42 -17.06
C GLU A 232 0.39 3.47 -15.94
N ILE A 233 1.34 3.44 -15.02
CA ILE A 233 1.52 4.42 -13.95
C ILE A 233 2.99 4.83 -13.92
N SER A 234 3.26 6.13 -13.98
CA SER A 234 4.59 6.70 -13.79
C SER A 234 4.52 7.84 -12.79
N ILE A 235 5.37 7.78 -11.77
CA ILE A 235 5.46 8.75 -10.68
C ILE A 235 6.90 9.22 -10.62
N ASN A 236 7.10 10.53 -10.67
CA ASN A 236 8.39 11.16 -10.45
C ASN A 236 8.19 12.40 -9.60
N LEU A 237 8.49 12.29 -8.32
CA LEU A 237 8.22 13.32 -7.32
C LEU A 237 9.45 13.57 -6.45
N THR A 238 9.61 14.82 -6.05
CA THR A 238 10.44 15.25 -4.92
C THR A 238 9.54 15.46 -3.72
N ASN A 239 9.96 14.96 -2.57
CA ASN A 239 9.25 15.09 -1.31
C ASN A 239 10.16 15.72 -0.26
N ASN A 240 9.74 16.84 0.29
CA ASN A 240 10.39 17.52 1.40
C ASN A 240 9.42 17.66 2.58
N SER A 241 8.41 16.80 2.67
CA SER A 241 7.42 16.83 3.75
C SER A 241 8.06 16.38 5.07
N PHE A 242 7.64 16.96 6.18
CA PHE A 242 8.18 16.65 7.51
C PHE A 242 7.11 16.80 8.60
N LEU A 243 7.32 16.08 9.71
CA LEU A 243 6.44 16.17 10.88
C LEU A 243 6.86 17.36 11.74
N ARG A 244 5.88 18.09 12.27
CA ARG A 244 6.07 19.20 13.21
C ARG A 244 5.22 19.02 14.45
N ASN A 245 5.66 19.65 15.52
CA ASN A 245 4.88 19.89 16.73
C ASN A 245 4.88 21.39 17.06
N HIS A 246 4.32 21.76 18.22
CA HIS A 246 4.27 23.16 18.66
C HIS A 246 5.65 23.82 18.80
N ASN A 247 6.71 23.04 19.01
CA ASN A 247 8.07 23.53 19.25
C ASN A 247 8.93 23.56 17.96
N GLY A 248 8.43 23.04 16.84
CA GLY A 248 9.15 23.02 15.56
C GLY A 248 9.13 21.67 14.86
N PRO A 249 10.05 21.44 13.90
CA PRO A 249 10.22 20.14 13.26
C PRO A 249 10.56 19.06 14.28
N VAL A 250 9.93 17.90 14.15
CA VAL A 250 10.28 16.72 14.95
C VAL A 250 11.57 16.13 14.39
N SER A 251 12.54 15.92 15.27
CA SER A 251 13.80 15.27 14.91
C SER A 251 13.56 13.84 14.44
N SER A 252 14.16 13.47 13.32
CA SER A 252 14.10 12.10 12.80
C SER A 252 14.89 11.13 13.68
N HIS A 253 14.29 10.00 13.99
CA HIS A 253 14.96 8.82 14.54
C HIS A 253 15.67 8.03 13.43
N PRO A 254 16.75 7.26 13.69
CA PRO A 254 17.42 6.47 12.66
C PRO A 254 16.54 5.44 11.93
N SER A 255 15.45 5.00 12.55
CA SER A 255 14.46 4.08 11.94
C SER A 255 13.44 4.80 11.03
N ASP A 256 13.46 6.12 11.01
CA ASP A 256 12.54 6.94 10.23
C ASP A 256 12.88 6.89 8.74
N VAL A 257 11.86 6.95 7.91
CA VAL A 257 11.99 6.91 6.46
C VAL A 257 11.74 8.31 5.94
N ASN A 258 12.66 8.87 5.17
CA ASN A 258 12.43 10.12 4.45
C ASN A 258 12.78 9.93 2.97
N ASN A 259 11.78 9.57 2.18
CA ASN A 259 11.96 9.37 0.74
C ASN A 259 11.90 10.73 0.04
N ARG A 260 13.07 11.36 -0.12
CA ARG A 260 13.18 12.67 -0.80
C ARG A 260 12.91 12.62 -2.29
N SER A 261 13.22 11.49 -2.92
CA SER A 261 12.94 11.23 -4.33
C SER A 261 12.07 9.98 -4.41
N VAL A 262 10.91 10.13 -5.03
CA VAL A 262 9.95 9.05 -5.23
C VAL A 262 9.81 8.83 -6.73
N VAL A 263 10.34 7.70 -7.19
CA VAL A 263 10.27 7.28 -8.58
C VAL A 263 9.62 5.91 -8.63
N PHE A 264 8.55 5.81 -9.41
CA PHE A 264 7.89 4.54 -9.71
C PHE A 264 7.49 4.55 -11.18
N SER A 265 7.66 3.43 -11.86
CA SER A 265 7.22 3.28 -13.24
C SER A 265 6.82 1.84 -13.48
N SER A 266 5.56 1.64 -13.82
CA SER A 266 5.05 0.36 -14.25
C SER A 266 4.19 0.53 -15.49
N ALA A 267 4.43 -0.30 -16.50
CA ALA A 267 3.54 -0.41 -17.65
C ALA A 267 2.23 -1.13 -17.30
N CYS A 268 2.16 -1.77 -16.13
CA CYS A 268 1.06 -2.62 -15.72
C CYS A 268 0.89 -2.68 -14.20
N ALA A 269 0.18 -1.71 -13.63
CA ALA A 269 -0.16 -1.66 -12.21
C ALA A 269 -1.65 -1.36 -12.00
N THR A 270 -2.26 -1.90 -10.95
CA THR A 270 -3.66 -1.61 -10.57
C THR A 270 -3.77 -0.33 -9.75
N HIS A 271 -3.02 -0.22 -8.67
CA HIS A 271 -2.99 0.92 -7.77
C HIS A 271 -1.58 1.03 -7.23
N GLN A 272 -1.18 2.22 -6.79
CA GLN A 272 0.10 2.38 -6.13
C GLN A 272 -0.06 3.19 -4.86
N THR A 273 0.49 2.68 -3.77
CA THR A 273 0.66 3.44 -2.52
C THR A 273 2.15 3.51 -2.23
N ILE A 274 2.66 4.70 -1.93
CA ILE A 274 4.08 4.93 -1.67
C ILE A 274 4.23 5.64 -0.33
N LEU A 275 5.05 5.08 0.55
CA LEU A 275 5.49 5.76 1.76
C LEU A 275 6.36 6.97 1.39
N LEU A 276 5.92 8.16 1.79
CA LEU A 276 6.68 9.40 1.58
C LEU A 276 7.63 9.66 2.75
N ASN A 277 7.10 9.62 3.97
CA ASN A 277 7.86 9.86 5.19
C ASN A 277 7.25 9.08 6.37
N SER A 278 8.08 8.68 7.35
CA SER A 278 7.65 8.09 8.61
C SER A 278 8.47 8.64 9.77
N VAL A 279 7.82 8.95 10.89
CA VAL A 279 8.44 9.35 12.16
C VAL A 279 7.94 8.46 13.28
N THR A 280 8.87 7.93 14.07
CA THR A 280 8.57 7.03 15.20
C THR A 280 8.97 7.68 16.52
N ALA A 281 8.12 7.60 17.53
CA ALA A 281 8.39 8.15 18.85
C ALA A 281 7.93 7.22 19.98
N PRO A 282 8.61 7.20 21.14
CA PRO A 282 8.27 6.38 22.31
C PRO A 282 7.08 6.93 23.13
N GLY A 283 6.23 7.75 22.49
CA GLY A 283 5.11 8.44 23.12
C GLY A 283 4.45 9.40 22.15
N GLU A 284 3.22 9.83 22.48
CA GLU A 284 2.46 10.72 21.62
C GLU A 284 3.17 12.08 21.51
N ILE A 285 3.31 12.57 20.27
CA ILE A 285 3.83 13.91 20.00
C ILE A 285 2.67 14.90 20.07
N ALA A 286 2.61 15.67 21.15
CA ALA A 286 1.60 16.71 21.32
C ALA A 286 1.61 17.72 20.16
N GLY A 287 0.46 17.92 19.53
CA GLY A 287 0.30 18.86 18.40
C GLY A 287 0.97 18.40 17.10
N ALA A 288 1.21 17.10 16.95
CA ALA A 288 1.78 16.53 15.73
C ALA A 288 0.93 16.86 14.49
N HIS A 289 1.58 17.42 13.47
CA HIS A 289 0.99 17.64 12.15
C HIS A 289 2.05 17.53 11.06
N TRP A 290 1.62 17.15 9.86
CA TRP A 290 2.50 17.04 8.69
C TRP A 290 2.48 18.34 7.89
N ASP A 291 3.66 18.93 7.69
CA ASP A 291 3.87 19.92 6.64
C ASP A 291 4.18 19.18 5.35
N ILE A 292 3.23 19.18 4.41
CA ILE A 292 3.37 18.50 3.11
C ILE A 292 4.09 19.44 2.14
N ASN A 293 5.12 18.91 1.49
CA ASN A 293 5.81 19.55 0.39
C ASN A 293 6.18 18.48 -0.63
N VAL A 294 5.31 18.27 -1.61
CA VAL A 294 5.46 17.24 -2.65
C VAL A 294 5.32 17.90 -4.01
N ASN A 295 6.32 17.68 -4.86
CA ASN A 295 6.42 18.33 -6.16
C ASN A 295 6.81 17.36 -7.25
N GLY A 296 6.19 17.41 -8.42
CA GLY A 296 6.63 16.65 -9.59
C GLY A 296 5.51 16.27 -10.54
N THR A 297 5.56 15.06 -11.10
CA THR A 297 4.60 14.61 -12.12
C THR A 297 4.14 13.19 -11.85
N ILE A 298 2.84 12.97 -12.00
CA ILE A 298 2.23 11.64 -12.04
C ILE A 298 1.55 11.48 -13.41
N THR A 299 1.78 10.37 -14.08
CA THR A 299 1.16 10.04 -15.37
C THR A 299 0.45 8.70 -15.28
N GLU A 300 -0.78 8.65 -15.77
CA GLU A 300 -1.59 7.45 -15.80
C GLU A 300 -2.25 7.25 -17.18
N LYS A 301 -2.26 6.02 -17.69
CA LYS A 301 -2.97 5.67 -18.92
C LYS A 301 -3.45 4.23 -18.92
N MET A 302 -4.76 4.02 -19.15
CA MET A 302 -5.31 2.68 -19.37
C MET A 302 -4.77 2.07 -20.67
N TYR A 303 -4.32 0.81 -20.58
CA TYR A 303 -3.74 0.12 -21.74
C TYR A 303 -4.78 -0.08 -22.84
N GLY A 304 -4.43 0.24 -24.09
CA GLY A 304 -5.33 0.12 -25.24
C GLY A 304 -6.39 1.21 -25.37
N ASP A 305 -6.45 2.17 -24.44
CA ASP A 305 -7.33 3.34 -24.55
C ASP A 305 -6.70 4.46 -25.38
N VAL A 306 -7.53 5.43 -25.76
CA VAL A 306 -7.11 6.59 -26.55
C VAL A 306 -6.19 7.51 -25.77
N GLU A 307 -5.20 8.10 -26.44
CA GLU A 307 -4.18 8.96 -25.80
C GLU A 307 -4.78 10.18 -25.10
N ARG A 308 -5.90 10.72 -25.59
CA ARG A 308 -6.61 11.83 -24.92
C ARG A 308 -7.10 11.50 -23.50
N ASN A 309 -7.21 10.22 -23.16
CA ASN A 309 -7.58 9.79 -21.81
C ASN A 309 -6.36 9.62 -20.91
N ARG A 310 -5.12 9.76 -21.41
CA ARG A 310 -3.93 9.83 -20.55
C ARG A 310 -4.04 11.08 -19.68
N TRP A 311 -3.77 10.93 -18.39
CA TRP A 311 -3.64 12.06 -17.50
C TRP A 311 -2.18 12.24 -17.13
N ARG A 312 -1.69 13.48 -17.27
CA ARG A 312 -0.38 13.91 -16.80
C ARG A 312 -0.60 15.03 -15.80
N ASP A 313 -0.59 14.67 -14.54
CA ASP A 313 -0.81 15.58 -13.42
C ASP A 313 0.51 16.19 -12.96
N ARG A 314 0.55 17.51 -12.79
CA ARG A 314 1.70 18.22 -12.24
C ARG A 314 1.40 18.56 -10.79
N ILE A 315 2.04 17.83 -9.89
CA ILE A 315 1.85 17.96 -8.45
C ILE A 315 2.72 19.11 -7.93
N ASN A 316 2.09 19.99 -7.15
CA ASN A 316 2.72 20.99 -6.30
C ASN A 316 1.82 21.19 -5.09
N TRP A 317 2.05 20.34 -4.08
CA TRP A 317 1.32 20.32 -2.81
C TRP A 317 2.22 20.77 -1.69
#